data_AF-A0A933SBS7-F1
#
_entry.id   AF-A0A933SBS7-F1
#
_cell.length_a   1.000
_cell.length_b   1.000
_cell.length_c   1.000
_cell.angle_alpha   90.00
_cell.angle_beta   90.00
_cell.angle_gamma   90.00
#
_symmetry.space_group_name_H-M   'P 1'
#
loop_
_entity.id
_entity.type
_entity.pdbx_description
1 polymer ?
#
loop_
_entity_poly.entity_id
_entity_poly.type
_entity_poly.pdbx_seq_one_letter_code
_entity_poly.pdbx_strand_id
1 'polypeptide(L)' 'MKAFLKNYRQSPRKVRKVADLLKGKNVEKALAELDFLAKRAGAPIKKLLEGAVANARQQGFDKANL' A
#
# COMPACT_ATOMS: atom_id res chain seq x y z
N MET A 1 0.46 11.30 -6.93
CA MET A 1 0.91 9.90 -7.13
C MET A 1 -0.18 8.99 -7.56
N LYS A 2 0.08 8.06 -8.49
CA LYS A 2 -0.78 6.89 -8.71
C LYS A 2 0.10 5.65 -8.95
N ALA A 3 -0.31 4.52 -8.40
CA ALA A 3 0.21 3.19 -8.73
C ALA A 3 -0.99 2.24 -8.83
N PHE A 4 -0.94 1.27 -9.75
CA PHE A 4 -2.07 0.38 -10.03
C PHE A 4 -1.61 -1.07 -10.05
N LEU A 5 -2.37 -1.94 -9.37
CA LEU A 5 -2.27 -3.38 -9.48
C LEU A 5 -3.52 -3.90 -10.20
N LYS A 6 -3.38 -4.31 -11.46
CA LYS A 6 -4.46 -4.84 -12.29
C LYS A 6 -4.41 -6.37 -12.33
N ASN A 7 -5.57 -7.02 -12.51
CA ASN A 7 -5.70 -8.47 -12.70
C ASN A 7 -5.09 -9.34 -11.57
N TYR A 8 -5.15 -8.86 -10.32
CA TYR A 8 -4.69 -9.64 -9.18
C TYR A 8 -5.68 -10.77 -8.84
N ARG A 9 -5.17 -12.01 -8.76
CA ARG A 9 -5.96 -13.23 -8.54
C ARG A 9 -6.41 -13.40 -7.08
N GLN A 10 -7.17 -12.43 -6.56
CA GLN A 10 -7.80 -12.49 -5.24
C GLN A 10 -9.14 -11.76 -5.26
N SER A 11 -10.12 -12.28 -4.50
CA SER A 11 -11.44 -11.64 -4.41
C SER A 11 -11.33 -10.18 -3.95
N PRO A 12 -11.97 -9.22 -4.65
CA PRO A 12 -11.93 -7.80 -4.32
C PRO A 12 -12.30 -7.50 -2.86
N ARG A 13 -13.27 -8.24 -2.29
CA ARG A 13 -13.72 -8.05 -0.91
C ARG A 13 -12.62 -8.32 0.12
N LYS A 14 -11.76 -9.33 -0.14
CA LYS A 14 -10.64 -9.67 0.76
C LYS A 14 -9.54 -8.62 0.71
N VAL A 15 -9.29 -8.05 -0.47
CA VAL A 15 -8.30 -6.98 -0.67
C VAL A 15 -8.79 -5.67 -0.08
N ARG A 16 -10.07 -5.33 -0.29
CA ARG A 16 -10.69 -4.10 0.22
C ARG A 16 -10.58 -3.98 1.74
N LYS A 17 -10.81 -5.06 2.49
CA LYS A 17 -10.63 -5.05 3.96
C LYS A 17 -9.24 -4.58 4.40
N VAL A 18 -8.20 -4.97 3.66
CA VAL A 18 -6.83 -4.55 3.97
C VAL A 18 -6.57 -3.12 3.49
N ALA A 19 -7.10 -2.74 2.34
CA ALA A 19 -6.98 -1.36 1.85
C ALA A 19 -7.69 -0.34 2.78
N ASP A 20 -8.86 -0.69 3.31
CA ASP A 20 -9.61 0.15 4.23
C ASP A 20 -8.87 0.35 5.56
N LEU A 21 -8.12 -0.66 6.03
CA LEU A 21 -7.28 -0.55 7.23
C LEU A 21 -6.17 0.50 7.09
N LEU A 22 -5.67 0.74 5.88
CA LEU A 22 -4.54 1.64 5.64
C LEU A 22 -4.97 3.08 5.31
N LYS A 23 -6.24 3.29 5.00
CA LYS A 23 -6.74 4.60 4.58
C LYS A 23 -6.60 5.61 5.72
N GLY A 24 -5.97 6.75 5.44
CA GLY A 24 -5.77 7.85 6.40
C GLY A 24 -4.57 7.68 7.34
N LYS A 25 -3.75 6.63 7.17
CA LYS A 25 -2.50 6.44 7.91
C LYS A 25 -1.30 6.93 7.09
N ASN A 26 -0.27 7.42 7.76
CA ASN A 26 1.02 7.73 7.12
C ASN A 26 1.66 6.46 6.55
N VAL A 27 2.50 6.64 5.53
CA VAL A 27 3.19 5.54 4.82
C VAL A 27 3.98 4.66 5.77
N GLU A 28 4.71 5.23 6.72
CA GLU A 28 5.54 4.45 7.66
C GLU A 28 4.70 3.55 8.57
N LYS A 29 3.59 4.09 9.11
CA LYS A 29 2.64 3.32 9.93
C LYS A 29 1.97 2.22 9.10
N ALA A 30 1.58 2.54 7.87
CA ALA A 30 0.97 1.58 6.95
C ALA A 30 1.92 0.42 6.61
N LEU A 31 3.21 0.69 6.38
CA LEU A 31 4.21 -0.34 6.10
C LEU A 31 4.43 -1.25 7.32
N ALA A 32 4.58 -0.66 8.50
CA ALA A 32 4.75 -1.44 9.73
C ALA A 32 3.55 -2.36 9.99
N GLU A 33 2.33 -1.88 9.78
CA GLU A 33 1.12 -2.69 9.99
C GLU A 33 1.00 -3.82 8.94
N LEU A 34 1.42 -3.58 7.70
CA LEU A 34 1.44 -4.59 6.65
C LEU A 34 2.46 -5.71 6.91
N ASP A 35 3.54 -5.44 7.65
CA ASP A 35 4.56 -6.44 8.01
C ASP A 35 4.04 -7.48 9.00
N PHE A 36 3.17 -7.07 9.92
CA PHE A 36 2.57 -7.98 10.91
C PHE A 36 1.20 -8.52 10.48
N LEU A 37 0.67 -8.08 9.35
CA LEU A 37 -0.66 -8.48 8.90
C LEU A 37 -0.66 -9.91 8.36
N ALA A 38 -1.28 -10.84 9.10
CA ALA A 38 -1.51 -12.23 8.69
C ALA A 38 -2.62 -12.39 7.63
N LYS A 39 -2.59 -11.59 6.55
CA LYS A 39 -3.52 -11.68 5.41
C LYS A 39 -2.72 -11.74 4.11
N ARG A 40 -3.11 -12.65 3.22
CA ARG A 40 -2.52 -12.77 1.87
C ARG A 40 -2.51 -11.46 1.07
N ALA A 41 -3.48 -10.58 1.32
CA ALA A 41 -3.56 -9.28 0.66
C ALA A 41 -2.48 -8.27 1.14
N GLY A 42 -1.81 -8.53 2.26
CA GLY A 42 -0.77 -7.63 2.81
C GLY A 42 0.42 -7.49 1.87
N ALA A 43 1.05 -8.61 1.49
CA ALA A 43 2.19 -8.63 0.59
C ALA A 43 2.01 -7.87 -0.75
N PRO A 44 0.93 -8.09 -1.54
CA PRO A 44 0.72 -7.35 -2.79
C PRO A 44 0.43 -5.86 -2.54
N ILE A 45 -0.25 -5.51 -1.44
CA ILE A 45 -0.53 -4.11 -1.09
C ILE A 45 0.76 -3.40 -0.65
N LYS A 46 1.63 -4.06 0.13
CA LYS A 46 2.94 -3.54 0.51
C LYS A 46 3.78 -3.18 -0.72
N LYS A 47 3.90 -4.12 -1.67
CA LYS A 47 4.61 -3.89 -2.93
C LYS A 47 4.01 -2.71 -3.73
N LEU A 48 2.68 -2.60 -3.77
CA LEU A 48 2.01 -1.50 -4.45
C LEU A 48 2.30 -0.15 -3.77
N LEU A 49 2.29 -0.12 -2.43
CA LEU A 49 2.59 1.07 -1.63
C LEU A 49 4.04 1.52 -1.83
N GLU A 50 4.99 0.60 -1.80
CA GLU A 50 6.41 0.88 -2.09
C GLU A 50 6.60 1.48 -3.49
N GLY A 51 5.92 0.93 -4.50
CA GLY A 51 5.94 1.47 -5.87
C GLY A 51 5.32 2.87 -5.94
N ALA A 52 4.24 3.13 -5.21
CA ALA A 52 3.63 4.46 -5.14
C ALA A 52 4.59 5.48 -4.52
N VAL A 53 5.31 5.10 -3.46
CA VAL A 53 6.32 5.94 -2.79
C VAL A 53 7.53 6.18 -3.70
N ALA A 54 7.97 5.17 -4.46
CA ALA A 54 9.05 5.34 -5.43
C ALA A 54 8.67 6.36 -6.51
N ASN A 55 7.44 6.27 -7.05
CA ASN A 55 6.92 7.27 -7.97
C ASN A 55 6.91 8.66 -7.31
N ALA A 56 6.56 8.75 -6.01
CA ALA A 56 6.51 10.01 -5.25
C ALA A 56 7.84 10.70 -5.16
N ARG A 57 8.87 9.94 -4.81
CA ARG A 57 10.24 10.43 -4.80
C ARG A 57 10.67 10.93 -6.17
N GLN A 58 10.30 10.23 -7.25
CA GLN A 58 10.63 10.67 -8.61
C GLN A 58 9.95 12.01 -8.98
N GLN A 59 8.78 12.32 -8.42
CA GLN A 59 8.10 13.61 -8.62
C GLN A 59 8.54 14.69 -7.61
N GLY A 60 9.51 14.41 -6.72
CA GLY A 60 10.04 15.38 -5.77
C GLY A 60 9.28 15.47 -4.43
N PHE A 61 8.44 14.49 -4.09
CA PHE A 61 7.78 14.44 -2.78
C PHE A 61 8.62 13.67 -1.76
N ASP A 62 8.83 14.26 -0.58
CA ASP A 62 9.56 13.64 0.52
C ASP A 62 8.70 12.68 1.36
N LYS A 63 9.33 11.60 1.81
CA LYS A 63 8.70 10.52 2.59
C LYS A 63 8.06 10.98 3.91
N ALA A 64 8.59 12.03 4.52
CA ALA A 64 8.14 12.51 5.83
C ALA A 64 6.72 13.11 5.80
N ASN A 65 6.22 13.49 4.61
CA ASN A 65 4.92 14.13 4.41
C ASN A 65 3.89 13.23 3.70
N LEU A 66 4.13 11.90 3.68
CA LEU A 66 3.32 10.92 2.92
C LEU A 66 2.66 9.86 3.80
#